data_AF-A0A3D3CLB0-F1
#
_entry.id   AF-A0A3D3CLB0-F1
#
_cell.length_a   1.000
_cell.length_b   1.000
_cell.length_c   1.000
_cell.angle_alpha   90.00
_cell.angle_beta   90.00
_cell.angle_gamma   90.00
#
_symmetry.space_group_name_H-M   'P 1'
#
loop_
_entity.id
_entity.type
_entity.pdbx_description
1 polymer ?
#
loop_
_entity_poly.entity_id
_entity_poly.type
_entity_poly.pdbx_seq_one_letter_code
_entity_poly.pdbx_strand_id
1 'polypeptide(L)'
;MIDAITKMAESDSHLSGLYAQAKDYIQIYSFIRERQRGCDGLGEVNNLKDELMAVLDEMVVYCKKKGIFPAGFSYDKDTAIEEFHKASVYHS
;
A
#
# COMPACT_ATOMS: atom_id res chain seq x y z
N MET A 1 10.79 -1.63 -3.80
CA MET A 1 10.37 -1.22 -2.43
C MET A 1 9.42 -2.25 -1.83
N ILE A 2 8.31 -2.54 -2.50
CA ILE A 2 7.27 -3.43 -1.99
C ILE A 2 7.80 -4.83 -1.65
N ASP A 3 8.64 -5.43 -2.49
CA ASP A 3 9.28 -6.73 -2.20
C ASP A 3 10.03 -6.76 -0.85
N ALA A 4 10.78 -5.70 -0.53
CA ALA A 4 11.49 -5.59 0.74
C ALA A 4 10.52 -5.45 1.92
N ILE A 5 9.44 -4.70 1.74
CA ILE A 5 8.37 -4.56 2.74
C ILE A 5 7.67 -5.91 2.96
N THR A 6 7.31 -6.62 1.89
CA THR A 6 6.64 -7.93 1.93
C THR A 6 7.48 -8.94 2.70
N LYS A 7 8.77 -9.08 2.38
CA LYS A 7 9.69 -10.00 3.09
C LYS A 7 9.81 -9.67 4.57
N MET A 8 9.86 -8.39 4.91
CA MET A 8 10.00 -7.95 6.29
C MET A 8 8.70 -8.15 7.09
N ALA A 9 7.55 -7.99 6.44
CA ALA A 9 6.23 -8.24 7.03
C ALA A 9 6.02 -9.71 7.43
N GLU A 10 6.78 -10.66 6.87
CA GLU A 10 6.74 -12.07 7.29
C GLU A 10 7.36 -12.29 8.68
N SER A 11 8.26 -11.40 9.11
CA SER A 11 9.02 -11.55 10.36
C SER A 11 8.79 -10.42 11.38
N ASP A 12 8.15 -9.32 10.97
CA ASP A 12 7.85 -8.16 11.83
C ASP A 12 6.33 -7.97 11.96
N SER A 13 5.80 -8.20 13.17
CA SER A 13 4.36 -8.20 13.43
C SER A 13 3.70 -6.82 13.22
N HIS A 14 4.42 -5.73 13.49
CA HIS A 14 3.89 -4.39 13.26
C HIS A 14 3.80 -4.10 11.77
N LEU A 15 4.86 -4.42 11.01
CA LEU A 15 4.84 -4.29 9.56
C LEU A 15 3.83 -5.23 8.90
N SER A 16 3.62 -6.42 9.46
CA SER A 16 2.57 -7.36 9.03
C SER A 16 1.17 -6.75 9.17
N GLY A 17 0.90 -6.09 10.29
CA GLY A 17 -0.36 -5.39 10.52
C GLY A 17 -0.60 -4.26 9.51
N LEU A 18 0.41 -3.42 9.27
CA LEU A 18 0.34 -2.36 8.25
C LEU A 18 0.15 -2.94 6.84
N TYR A 19 0.82 -4.06 6.54
CA TYR A 19 0.71 -4.72 5.24
C TYR A 19 -0.70 -5.28 5.01
N ALA A 20 -1.30 -5.90 6.02
CA ALA A 20 -2.67 -6.39 5.97
C ALA A 20 -3.66 -5.23 5.75
N GLN A 21 -3.49 -4.13 6.48
CA GLN A 21 -4.35 -2.94 6.33
C GLN A 21 -4.25 -2.34 4.91
N ALA A 22 -3.03 -2.20 4.38
CA ALA A 22 -2.83 -1.75 3.00
C ALA A 22 -3.47 -2.72 1.98
N LYS A 23 -3.42 -4.03 2.25
CA LYS A 23 -4.06 -5.07 1.42
C LYS A 23 -5.58 -4.93 1.38
N ASP A 24 -6.22 -4.64 2.52
CA ASP A 24 -7.66 -4.35 2.57
C ASP A 24 -8.02 -3.11 1.74
N TYR A 25 -7.30 -1.99 1.93
CA TYR A 25 -7.56 -0.77 1.17
C TYR A 25 -7.42 -0.95 -0.34
N ILE A 26 -6.34 -1.63 -0.80
CA ILE A 26 -6.13 -1.82 -2.24
C ILE A 26 -7.17 -2.76 -2.87
N GLN A 27 -7.65 -3.77 -2.14
CA GLN A 27 -8.72 -4.64 -2.63
C GLN A 27 -10.04 -3.89 -2.80
N ILE A 28 -10.41 -3.07 -1.81
CA ILE A 28 -11.62 -2.25 -1.89
C ILE A 28 -11.47 -1.21 -3.02
N TYR A 29 -10.31 -0.56 -3.12
CA TYR A 29 -10.02 0.39 -4.20
C TYR A 29 -10.15 -0.26 -5.58
N SER A 30 -9.56 -1.44 -5.79
CA SER A 30 -9.65 -2.16 -7.05
C SER A 30 -11.08 -2.59 -7.36
N PHE A 31 -11.81 -3.12 -6.38
CA PHE A 31 -13.21 -3.52 -6.53
C PHE A 31 -14.11 -2.34 -6.95
N ILE A 32 -13.97 -1.20 -6.30
CA ILE A 32 -14.75 0.00 -6.63
C ILE A 32 -14.34 0.53 -8.01
N ARG A 33 -13.05 0.55 -8.33
CA ARG A 33 -12.53 1.00 -9.62
C ARG A 33 -13.01 0.14 -10.78
N GLU A 34 -13.10 -1.19 -10.60
CA GLU A 34 -13.64 -2.09 -11.62
C GLU A 34 -15.16 -1.92 -11.80
N ARG A 35 -15.86 -1.59 -10.72
CA ARG A 35 -17.33 -1.43 -10.70
C ARG A 35 -17.79 -0.04 -11.18
N GLN A 36 -16.99 1.01 -10.99
CA GLN A 36 -17.25 2.35 -11.49
C GLN A 36 -16.86 2.50 -12.96
N ARG A 37 -17.76 2.11 -13.87
CA ARG A 37 -17.73 2.53 -15.28
C ARG A 37 -18.46 3.87 -15.53
N GLY A 38 -18.86 4.58 -14.47
CA GLY A 38 -19.52 5.89 -14.51
C GLY A 38 -19.22 6.68 -13.23
N CYS A 39 -19.29 8.02 -13.31
CA CYS A 39 -18.81 9.01 -12.31
C CYS A 39 -19.39 8.94 -10.88
N ASP A 40 -20.17 7.91 -10.54
CA ASP A 40 -20.79 7.76 -9.23
C ASP A 40 -19.81 7.11 -8.24
N GLY A 41 -19.28 7.90 -7.30
CA GLY A 41 -18.43 7.44 -6.19
C GLY A 41 -16.94 7.82 -6.26
N LEU A 42 -16.57 8.81 -7.08
CA LEU A 42 -15.21 9.38 -7.17
C LEU A 42 -14.65 9.85 -5.82
N GLY A 43 -15.50 10.36 -4.93
CA GLY A 43 -15.10 10.83 -3.60
C GLY A 43 -14.66 9.71 -2.66
N GLU A 44 -15.37 8.58 -2.64
CA GLU A 44 -15.03 7.43 -1.81
C GLU A 44 -13.75 6.74 -2.30
N VAL A 45 -13.56 6.67 -3.62
CA VAL A 45 -12.34 6.14 -4.24
C VAL A 45 -11.11 6.98 -3.88
N ASN A 46 -11.24 8.31 -3.92
CA ASN A 46 -10.15 9.22 -3.55
C ASN A 46 -9.78 9.08 -2.07
N ASN A 47 -10.77 8.99 -1.17
CA ASN A 47 -10.51 8.77 0.25
C ASN A 47 -9.76 7.46 0.50
N LEU A 48 -10.15 6.35 -0.17
CA LEU A 48 -9.45 5.07 -0.05
C LEU A 48 -8.01 5.14 -0.57
N LYS A 49 -7.78 5.90 -1.66
CA LYS A 49 -6.44 6.13 -2.18
C LYS A 49 -5.59 6.89 -1.17
N ASP A 50 -6.13 7.94 -0.54
CA ASP A 50 -5.44 8.71 0.51
C ASP A 50 -5.11 7.85 1.73
N GLU A 51 -6.05 7.02 2.20
CA GLU A 51 -5.83 6.09 3.31
C GLU A 51 -4.73 5.06 2.97
N LEU A 52 -4.77 4.48 1.77
CA LEU A 52 -3.71 3.58 1.31
C LEU A 52 -2.34 4.28 1.27
N MET A 53 -2.29 5.52 0.76
CA MET A 53 -1.04 6.30 0.72
C MET A 53 -0.50 6.57 2.12
N ALA A 54 -1.38 6.87 3.08
CA ALA A 54 -1.00 7.10 4.47
C ALA A 54 -0.37 5.85 5.10
N VAL A 55 -0.96 4.67 4.88
CA VAL A 55 -0.41 3.40 5.38
C VAL A 55 0.93 3.09 4.72
N LEU A 56 1.06 3.27 3.39
CA LEU A 56 2.33 3.06 2.70
C LEU A 56 3.44 4.00 3.21
N ASP A 57 3.11 5.25 3.49
CA ASP A 57 4.04 6.21 4.10
C ASP A 57 4.48 5.73 5.50
N GLU A 58 3.55 5.24 6.32
CA GLU A 58 3.86 4.67 7.63
C GLU A 58 4.80 3.46 7.54
N MET A 59 4.55 2.54 6.60
CA MET A 59 5.42 1.40 6.33
C MET A 59 6.83 1.84 5.94
N VAL A 60 6.95 2.83 5.05
CA VAL A 60 8.26 3.35 4.61
C VAL A 60 8.98 4.05 5.77
N VAL A 61 8.28 4.84 6.58
CA VAL A 61 8.85 5.47 7.78
C VAL A 61 9.33 4.41 8.77
N TYR A 62 8.55 3.35 8.99
CA TYR A 62 8.96 2.24 9.85
C TYR A 62 10.20 1.53 9.31
N CYS A 63 10.22 1.22 8.01
CA CYS A 63 11.37 0.61 7.36
C CYS A 63 12.63 1.49 7.40
N LYS A 64 12.49 2.81 7.29
CA LYS A 64 13.60 3.77 7.51
C LYS A 64 14.13 3.71 8.94
N LYS A 65 13.24 3.71 9.95
CA LYS A 65 13.62 3.59 11.37
C LYS A 65 14.36 2.28 11.67
N LYS A 66 14.04 1.21 10.95
CA LYS A 66 14.69 -0.10 11.04
C LYS A 66 15.99 -0.21 10.22
N GLY A 67 16.36 0.83 9.46
CA GLY A 67 17.55 0.82 8.60
C GLY A 67 17.40 -0.01 7.33
N ILE A 68 16.18 -0.42 6.97
CA ILE A 68 15.89 -1.20 5.75
C ILE A 68 15.97 -0.29 4.52
N PHE A 69 15.50 0.95 4.67
CA PHE A 69 15.64 1.98 3.64
C PHE A 69 16.58 3.09 4.12
N PRO A 70 17.39 3.68 3.20
CA PRO A 70 18.21 4.82 3.54
C PRO A 70 17.35 6.03 3.93
N ALA A 71 17.88 6.92 4.77
CA ALA A 71 17.14 8.09 5.28
C ALA A 71 16.59 8.99 4.16
N GLY A 72 17.34 9.13 3.07
CA GLY A 72 16.95 9.89 1.86
C GLY A 72 16.05 9.12 0.88
N PHE A 73 15.57 7.92 1.24
CA PHE A 73 14.70 7.14 0.36
C PHE A 73 13.39 7.89 0.11
N SER A 74 13.09 8.13 -1.16
CA SER A 74 11.81 8.64 -1.64
C SER A 74 11.23 7.64 -2.64
N TYR A 75 9.92 7.61 -2.74
CA TYR A 75 9.22 6.77 -3.70
C TYR A 75 8.10 7.58 -4.35
N ASP A 76 7.75 7.19 -5.57
CA ASP A 76 6.58 7.72 -6.25
C ASP A 76 5.32 7.02 -5.74
N LYS A 77 4.34 7.80 -5.29
CA LYS A 77 3.15 7.27 -4.60
C LYS A 77 2.24 6.49 -5.55
N ASP A 78 2.02 7.01 -6.75
CA ASP A 78 1.19 6.34 -7.76
C ASP A 78 1.82 5.00 -8.19
N THR A 79 3.12 5.00 -8.48
CA THR A 79 3.89 3.79 -8.81
C THR A 79 3.85 2.79 -7.66
N ALA A 80 3.99 3.25 -6.41
CA ALA A 80 3.94 2.38 -5.24
C ALA A 80 2.58 1.70 -5.06
N ILE A 81 1.49 2.42 -5.29
CA ILE A 81 0.12 1.87 -5.27
C ILE A 81 -0.01 0.76 -6.33
N GLU A 82 0.47 0.99 -7.55
CA GLU A 82 0.44 -0.02 -8.61
C GLU A 82 1.31 -1.25 -8.33
N GLU A 83 2.53 -1.04 -7.82
CA GLU A 83 3.42 -2.13 -7.41
C GLU A 83 2.82 -2.93 -6.25
N PHE A 84 2.24 -2.25 -5.26
CA PHE A 84 1.59 -2.89 -4.12
C PHE A 84 0.37 -3.69 -4.55
N HIS A 85 -0.44 -3.13 -5.45
CA HIS A 85 -1.57 -3.85 -6.04
C HIS A 85 -1.11 -5.15 -6.72
N LYS A 86 -0.08 -5.08 -7.58
CA LYS A 86 0.49 -6.28 -8.22
C LYS A 86 0.94 -7.29 -7.16
N ALA A 87 1.76 -6.88 -6.19
CA ALA A 87 2.24 -7.76 -5.13
C ALA A 87 1.11 -8.40 -4.32
N SER A 88 0.04 -7.66 -4.05
CA SER A 88 -1.12 -8.14 -3.28
C SER A 88 -1.97 -9.18 -4.02
N VAL A 89 -1.98 -9.15 -5.36
CA VAL A 89 -2.72 -10.09 -6.21
C VAL A 89 -1.94 -11.39 -6.44
N TYR A 90 -0.61 -11.32 -6.60
CA TYR A 90 0.23 -12.49 -6.87
C TYR A 90 0.59 -13.32 -5.61
N HIS A 91 0.43 -12.75 -4.41
CA HIS A 91 0.66 -13.45 -3.13
C HIS A 91 -0.65 -13.88 -2.43
N SER A 92 -1.72 -14.13 -3.19
CA SER A 92 -2.98 -14.68 -2.66
C SER A 92 -3.19 -16.13 -3.09
#